data_AF-A0A9W4NJ54-F1
#
_entry.id   AF-A0A9W4NJ54-F1
#
_cell.length_a   1.000
_cell.length_b   1.000
_cell.length_c   1.000
_cell.angle_alpha   90.00
_cell.angle_beta   90.00
_cell.angle_gamma   90.00
#
_symmetry.space_group_name_H-M   'P 1'
#
loop_
_entity.id
_entity.type
_entity.pdbx_description
1 polymer ?
#
loop_
_entity_poly.entity_id
_entity_poly.type
_entity_poly.pdbx_seq_one_letter_code
_entity_poly.pdbx_strand_id
1 'polypeptide(L)'
;MALRLEHATIEDVPALTDLWFTVFNDPIMSHMVPNTPGVREWFSETNRIDMLTKPYQKYLKVIDPSTEVAGRPRIAAYAKWDLSMASERGPRFAPWHAEQPGSDCDAFFGAMEEKRQRLYGDRKNFYLDMLATHPDYRRRGAGSMLIQWGCDVADREGSGAYIDASKAGAPLYAKHGFVDHNNPADKSEIASMMRN
;
A
#
# COMPACT_ATOMS: atom_id res chain seq x y z
N MET A 1 21.74 5.49 -13.75
CA MET A 1 21.91 6.07 -12.40
C MET A 1 21.17 5.19 -11.39
N ALA A 2 21.50 5.28 -10.09
CA ALA A 2 20.82 4.50 -9.05
C ALA A 2 19.40 5.04 -8.78
N LEU A 3 18.48 4.15 -8.43
CA LEU A 3 17.14 4.51 -7.96
C LEU A 3 17.21 5.29 -6.64
N ARG A 4 16.26 6.20 -6.41
CA ARG A 4 16.25 7.05 -5.20
C ARG A 4 14.90 7.00 -4.51
N LEU A 5 14.91 6.82 -3.19
CA LEU A 5 13.70 6.89 -2.35
C LEU A 5 13.47 8.33 -1.91
N GLU A 6 12.22 8.79 -2.01
CA GLU A 6 11.77 10.13 -1.64
C GLU A 6 10.39 10.05 -0.99
N HIS A 7 10.01 11.08 -0.24
CA HIS A 7 8.60 11.27 0.10
C HIS A 7 7.85 11.76 -1.13
N ALA A 8 6.66 11.22 -1.37
CA ALA A 8 5.78 11.71 -2.41
C ALA A 8 5.11 13.02 -1.97
N THR A 9 4.83 13.90 -2.93
CA THR A 9 4.08 15.14 -2.74
C THR A 9 2.73 15.05 -3.44
N ILE A 10 1.84 16.02 -3.17
CA ILE A 10 0.53 16.06 -3.81
C ILE A 10 0.62 16.19 -5.34
N GLU A 11 1.73 16.74 -5.87
CA GLU A 11 1.95 16.80 -7.31
C GLU A 11 2.29 15.44 -7.95
N ASP A 12 2.60 14.41 -7.14
CA ASP A 12 2.86 13.06 -7.64
C ASP A 12 1.58 12.22 -7.79
N VAL A 13 0.47 12.64 -7.16
CA VAL A 13 -0.78 11.86 -7.09
C VAL A 13 -1.23 11.31 -8.44
N PRO A 14 -1.24 12.07 -9.55
CA PRO A 14 -1.61 11.51 -10.86
C PRO A 14 -0.75 10.31 -11.28
N ALA A 15 0.58 10.41 -11.08
CA ALA A 15 1.50 9.33 -11.42
C ALA A 15 1.39 8.14 -10.46
N LEU A 16 1.08 8.37 -9.18
CA LEU A 16 0.81 7.30 -8.22
C LEU A 16 -0.47 6.55 -8.58
N THR A 17 -1.54 7.27 -8.94
CA THR A 17 -2.80 6.69 -9.43
C THR A 17 -2.55 5.82 -10.66
N ASP A 18 -1.84 6.35 -11.67
CA ASP A 18 -1.52 5.58 -12.88
C ASP A 18 -0.73 4.31 -12.58
N LEU A 19 0.24 4.40 -11.67
CA LEU A 19 1.02 3.26 -11.25
C LEU A 19 0.18 2.24 -10.46
N TRP A 20 -0.76 2.69 -9.62
CA TRP A 20 -1.68 1.80 -8.91
C TRP A 20 -2.50 0.98 -9.91
N PHE A 21 -3.18 1.62 -10.86
CA PHE A 21 -4.00 0.93 -11.87
C PHE A 21 -3.15 0.05 -12.82
N THR A 22 -1.87 0.38 -13.02
CA THR A 22 -0.93 -0.46 -13.77
C THR A 22 -0.61 -1.76 -13.03
N VAL A 23 -0.54 -1.72 -11.69
CA VAL A 23 -0.07 -2.83 -10.86
C VAL A 23 -1.21 -3.68 -10.30
N PHE A 24 -2.29 -3.04 -9.84
CA PHE A 24 -3.44 -3.68 -9.19
C PHE A 24 -4.56 -3.94 -10.20
N ASN A 25 -4.28 -4.84 -11.15
CA ASN A 25 -5.18 -5.18 -12.27
C ASN A 25 -5.63 -6.64 -12.26
N ASP A 26 -5.51 -7.34 -11.13
CA ASP A 26 -6.09 -8.66 -10.97
C ASP A 26 -7.63 -8.59 -10.94
N PRO A 27 -8.35 -9.72 -11.17
CA PRO A 27 -9.81 -9.70 -11.24
C PRO A 27 -10.52 -9.20 -9.98
N ILE A 28 -9.96 -9.43 -8.79
CA ILE A 28 -10.56 -9.01 -7.53
C ILE A 28 -10.43 -7.49 -7.38
N MET A 29 -9.22 -6.95 -7.57
CA MET A 29 -9.00 -5.51 -7.50
C MET A 29 -9.72 -4.75 -8.60
N SER A 30 -9.75 -5.29 -9.82
CA SER A 30 -10.45 -4.66 -10.95
C SER A 30 -11.97 -4.61 -10.78
N HIS A 31 -12.55 -5.53 -10.00
CA HIS A 31 -13.97 -5.49 -9.62
C HIS A 31 -14.24 -4.40 -8.57
N MET A 32 -13.42 -4.32 -7.52
CA MET A 32 -13.62 -3.38 -6.41
C MET A 32 -13.24 -1.93 -6.74
N VAL A 33 -12.21 -1.74 -7.56
CA VAL A 33 -11.68 -0.43 -7.96
C VAL A 33 -11.53 -0.45 -9.49
N PRO A 34 -12.64 -0.40 -10.24
CA PRO A 34 -12.59 -0.48 -11.69
C PRO A 34 -11.88 0.73 -12.30
N ASN A 35 -11.19 0.51 -13.41
CA ASN A 35 -10.40 1.55 -14.09
C ASN A 35 -11.29 2.47 -14.96
N THR A 36 -12.27 3.13 -14.34
CA THR A 36 -13.12 4.16 -14.96
C THR A 36 -12.59 5.56 -14.66
N PRO A 37 -12.96 6.58 -15.45
CA PRO A 37 -12.61 7.97 -15.14
C PRO A 37 -13.06 8.41 -13.74
N GLY A 38 -14.30 8.07 -13.33
CA GLY A 38 -14.87 8.45 -12.03
C GLY A 38 -14.13 7.82 -10.85
N VAL A 39 -13.81 6.53 -10.94
CA VAL A 39 -13.04 5.84 -9.87
C VAL A 39 -11.58 6.31 -9.82
N ARG A 40 -10.97 6.64 -10.96
CA ARG A 40 -9.63 7.25 -10.99
C ARG A 40 -9.59 8.63 -10.33
N GLU A 41 -10.60 9.45 -10.59
CA GLU A 41 -10.75 10.75 -9.94
C GLU A 41 -10.96 10.60 -8.43
N TRP A 42 -11.90 9.73 -8.03
CA TRP A 42 -12.13 9.38 -6.63
C TRP A 42 -10.86 8.89 -5.92
N PHE A 43 -10.10 7.99 -6.55
CA PHE A 43 -8.87 7.44 -5.98
C PHE A 43 -7.80 8.53 -5.82
N SER A 44 -7.64 9.38 -6.84
CA SER A 44 -6.69 10.49 -6.81
C SER A 44 -7.05 11.49 -5.70
N GLU A 45 -8.31 11.89 -5.61
CA GLU A 45 -8.75 12.86 -4.61
C GLU A 45 -8.68 12.29 -3.19
N THR A 46 -9.05 11.01 -3.00
CA THR A 46 -8.92 10.34 -1.70
C THR A 46 -7.46 10.33 -1.23
N ASN A 47 -6.52 9.94 -2.09
CA ASN A 47 -5.10 9.94 -1.74
C ASN A 47 -4.56 11.35 -1.51
N ARG A 48 -5.00 12.34 -2.30
CA ARG A 48 -4.62 13.75 -2.13
C ARG A 48 -5.10 14.29 -0.79
N ILE A 49 -6.36 14.03 -0.40
CA ILE A 49 -6.92 14.43 0.89
C ILE A 49 -6.18 13.74 2.04
N ASP A 50 -5.91 12.43 1.93
CA ASP A 50 -5.12 11.68 2.91
C ASP A 50 -3.73 12.33 3.10
N MET A 51 -3.03 12.66 2.02
CA MET A 51 -1.71 13.33 2.09
C MET A 51 -1.76 14.70 2.76
N LEU A 52 -2.87 15.44 2.64
CA LEU A 52 -3.05 16.76 3.24
C LEU A 52 -3.53 16.72 4.68
N THR A 53 -4.29 15.70 5.08
CA THR A 53 -5.05 15.69 6.34
C THR A 53 -4.60 14.62 7.32
N LYS A 54 -3.90 13.57 6.85
CA LYS A 54 -3.45 12.43 7.66
C LYS A 54 -1.93 12.39 7.72
N PRO A 55 -1.28 13.20 8.59
CA PRO A 55 0.18 13.28 8.65
C PRO A 55 0.87 11.98 9.08
N TYR A 56 0.13 11.04 9.68
CA TYR A 56 0.58 9.69 10.03
C TYR A 56 0.59 8.74 8.82
N GLN A 57 -0.08 9.07 7.72
CA GLN A 57 0.04 8.34 6.47
C GLN A 57 1.21 8.87 5.65
N LYS A 58 2.15 7.99 5.34
CA LYS A 58 3.41 8.32 4.67
C LYS A 58 3.40 7.72 3.29
N TYR A 59 3.37 8.60 2.30
CA TYR A 59 3.51 8.24 0.90
C TYR A 59 4.97 8.39 0.50
N LEU A 60 5.54 7.30 0.01
CA LEU A 60 6.93 7.23 -0.42
C LEU A 60 6.97 6.81 -1.88
N LYS A 61 7.91 7.36 -2.63
CA LYS A 61 8.17 7.00 -4.02
C LYS A 61 9.62 6.59 -4.20
N VAL A 62 9.86 5.71 -5.15
CA VAL A 62 11.19 5.44 -5.69
C VAL A 62 11.22 5.97 -7.11
N ILE A 63 12.15 6.87 -7.41
CA ILE A 63 12.32 7.46 -8.74
C ILE A 63 13.51 6.87 -9.48
N ASP A 64 13.41 6.83 -10.80
CA ASP A 64 14.53 6.61 -11.71
C ASP A 64 14.94 7.95 -12.35
N PRO A 65 16.05 8.57 -11.92
CA PRO A 65 16.50 9.84 -12.48
C PRO A 65 17.02 9.71 -13.92
N SER A 66 17.19 8.49 -14.45
CA SER A 66 17.62 8.25 -15.83
C SER A 66 16.49 8.07 -16.83
N THR A 67 15.23 8.10 -16.38
CA THR A 67 14.05 8.01 -17.24
C THR A 67 13.09 9.13 -16.91
N GLU A 68 12.70 9.91 -17.90
CA GLU A 68 11.78 11.03 -17.74
C GLU A 68 10.41 10.70 -18.33
N VAL A 69 9.34 11.10 -17.63
CA VAL A 69 7.96 11.03 -18.09
C VAL A 69 7.31 12.38 -17.77
N ALA A 70 6.76 13.05 -18.78
CA ALA A 70 6.11 14.36 -18.63
C ALA A 70 6.96 15.41 -17.90
N GLY A 71 8.26 15.49 -18.22
CA GLY A 71 9.16 16.49 -17.62
C GLY A 71 9.66 16.17 -16.22
N ARG A 72 9.41 14.95 -15.70
CA ARG A 72 9.82 14.53 -14.35
C ARG A 72 10.47 13.15 -14.35
N PRO A 73 11.39 12.86 -13.41
CA PRO A 73 11.87 11.50 -13.19
C PRO A 73 10.73 10.50 -13.01
N ARG A 74 10.81 9.36 -13.68
CA ARG A 74 9.77 8.32 -13.61
C ARG A 74 9.69 7.74 -12.20
N ILE A 75 8.48 7.61 -11.68
CA ILE A 75 8.21 6.85 -10.46
C ILE A 75 8.26 5.35 -10.80
N ALA A 76 9.26 4.67 -10.27
CA ALA A 76 9.50 3.24 -10.44
C ALA A 76 8.64 2.39 -9.49
N ALA A 77 8.39 2.89 -8.28
CA ALA A 77 7.60 2.24 -7.25
C ALA A 77 7.04 3.28 -6.27
N TYR A 78 5.99 2.94 -5.55
CA TYR A 78 5.54 3.75 -4.42
C TYR A 78 4.94 2.88 -3.31
N ALA A 79 4.89 3.43 -2.10
CA ALA A 79 4.24 2.82 -0.96
C ALA A 79 3.41 3.84 -0.19
N LYS A 80 2.32 3.36 0.42
CA LYS A 80 1.55 4.07 1.44
C LYS A 80 1.68 3.30 2.76
N TRP A 81 2.34 3.91 3.74
CA TRP A 81 2.41 3.41 5.11
C TRP A 81 1.43 4.17 5.99
N ASP A 82 0.65 3.48 6.79
CA ASP A 82 -0.14 4.06 7.88
C ASP A 82 0.58 3.82 9.21
N LEU A 83 1.06 4.90 9.83
CA LEU A 83 1.81 4.87 11.09
C LEU A 83 0.93 5.10 12.32
N SER A 84 -0.40 5.02 12.18
CA SER A 84 -1.35 5.18 13.27
C SER A 84 -2.07 3.88 13.59
N MET A 85 -2.66 3.83 14.79
CA MET A 85 -3.54 2.73 15.16
C MET A 85 -4.88 2.82 14.44
N ALA A 86 -5.51 1.68 14.21
CA ALA A 86 -6.84 1.63 13.61
C ALA A 86 -7.89 2.46 14.39
N SER A 87 -7.73 2.55 15.72
CA SER A 87 -8.56 3.38 16.61
C SER A 87 -8.38 4.89 16.42
N GLU A 88 -7.24 5.35 15.91
CA GLU A 88 -6.87 6.77 15.79
C GLU A 88 -7.13 7.34 14.39
N ARG A 89 -7.02 6.47 13.38
CA ARG A 89 -6.97 6.88 11.97
C ARG A 89 -8.33 7.17 11.33
N GLY A 90 -9.42 6.76 11.98
CA GLY A 90 -10.76 6.79 11.40
C GLY A 90 -10.92 5.82 10.23
N PRO A 91 -11.91 6.05 9.32
CA PRO A 91 -12.14 5.18 8.18
C PRO A 91 -10.92 5.04 7.27
N ARG A 92 -10.67 3.82 6.79
CA ARG A 92 -9.56 3.52 5.87
C ARG A 92 -9.75 4.16 4.50
N PHE A 93 -10.99 4.16 4.03
CA PHE A 93 -11.36 4.69 2.74
C PHE A 93 -12.39 5.80 2.91
N ALA A 94 -12.38 6.75 1.98
CA ALA A 94 -13.50 7.65 1.77
C ALA A 94 -14.74 6.82 1.33
N PRO A 95 -15.96 7.39 1.43
CA PRO A 95 -17.14 6.74 0.86
C PRO A 95 -16.90 6.32 -0.60
N TRP A 96 -17.30 5.09 -0.93
CA TRP A 96 -17.07 4.50 -2.24
C TRP A 96 -17.75 5.29 -3.36
N HIS A 97 -17.11 5.37 -4.52
CA HIS A 97 -17.72 5.95 -5.72
C HIS A 97 -18.91 5.10 -6.18
N ALA A 98 -19.90 5.70 -6.86
CA ALA A 98 -21.12 5.01 -7.31
C ALA A 98 -20.85 3.86 -8.30
N GLU A 99 -19.68 3.88 -8.96
CA GLU A 99 -19.23 2.82 -9.88
C GLU A 99 -18.49 1.67 -9.17
N GLN A 100 -18.30 1.75 -7.85
CA GLN A 100 -17.67 0.70 -7.05
C GLN A 100 -18.72 -0.16 -6.35
N PRO A 101 -18.49 -1.48 -6.22
CA PRO A 101 -19.38 -2.36 -5.47
C PRO A 101 -19.15 -2.17 -3.96
N GLY A 102 -19.70 -1.10 -3.39
CA GLY A 102 -19.42 -0.66 -2.02
C GLY A 102 -19.52 -1.76 -0.96
N SER A 103 -20.57 -2.59 -1.02
CA SER A 103 -20.74 -3.73 -0.09
C SER A 103 -19.63 -4.78 -0.21
N ASP A 104 -19.16 -5.05 -1.43
CA ASP A 104 -18.07 -6.01 -1.67
C ASP A 104 -16.74 -5.42 -1.19
N CYS A 105 -16.52 -4.12 -1.44
CA CYS A 105 -15.36 -3.39 -0.93
C CYS A 105 -15.32 -3.42 0.61
N ASP A 106 -16.44 -3.11 1.27
CA ASP A 106 -16.56 -3.13 2.73
C ASP A 106 -16.29 -4.53 3.28
N ALA A 107 -16.87 -5.56 2.68
CA ALA A 107 -16.64 -6.95 3.09
C ALA A 107 -15.15 -7.35 2.94
N PHE A 108 -14.54 -7.01 1.81
CA PHE A 108 -13.16 -7.40 1.52
C PHE A 108 -12.16 -6.67 2.40
N PHE A 109 -12.19 -5.33 2.43
CA PHE A 109 -11.24 -4.54 3.21
C PHE A 109 -11.54 -4.61 4.70
N GLY A 110 -12.80 -4.75 5.10
CA GLY A 110 -13.19 -5.00 6.49
C GLY A 110 -12.60 -6.30 7.02
N ALA A 111 -12.64 -7.39 6.24
CA ALA A 111 -12.03 -8.66 6.63
C ALA A 111 -10.51 -8.54 6.83
N MET A 112 -9.81 -7.71 6.05
CA MET A 112 -8.38 -7.44 6.24
C MET A 112 -8.10 -6.73 7.57
N GLU A 113 -8.89 -5.69 7.89
CA GLU A 113 -8.77 -4.99 9.18
C GLU A 113 -9.11 -5.89 10.37
N GLU A 114 -10.11 -6.77 10.24
CA GLU A 114 -10.43 -7.75 11.28
C GLU A 114 -9.27 -8.72 11.53
N LYS A 115 -8.63 -9.22 10.47
CA LYS A 115 -7.46 -10.10 10.59
C LYS A 115 -6.31 -9.36 11.29
N ARG A 116 -6.02 -8.12 10.89
CA ARG A 116 -5.03 -7.26 11.54
C ARG A 116 -5.33 -7.10 13.04
N GLN A 117 -6.58 -6.77 13.39
CA GLN A 117 -7.00 -6.59 14.78
C GLN A 117 -6.90 -7.89 15.58
N ARG A 118 -7.23 -9.05 15.01
CA ARG A 118 -7.08 -10.34 15.70
C ARG A 118 -5.63 -10.68 16.01
N LEU A 119 -4.69 -10.31 15.13
CA LEU A 119 -3.26 -10.61 15.29
C LEU A 119 -2.58 -9.65 16.27
N TYR A 120 -2.85 -8.35 16.17
CA TYR A 120 -2.18 -7.35 17.00
C TYR A 120 -2.93 -7.01 18.29
N GLY A 121 -4.27 -7.08 18.30
CA GLY A 121 -5.08 -6.48 19.34
C GLY A 121 -4.75 -4.98 19.46
N ASP A 122 -4.52 -4.53 20.68
CA ASP A 122 -4.20 -3.12 20.98
C ASP A 122 -2.70 -2.79 20.86
N ARG A 123 -1.86 -3.76 20.44
CA ARG A 123 -0.42 -3.54 20.31
C ARG A 123 -0.13 -2.60 19.15
N LYS A 124 0.73 -1.59 19.40
CA LYS A 124 1.12 -0.60 18.39
C LYS A 124 1.70 -1.28 17.15
N ASN A 125 1.13 -1.00 15.98
CA ASN A 125 1.58 -1.57 14.72
C ASN A 125 1.32 -0.64 13.53
N PHE A 126 2.27 -0.61 12.60
CA PHE A 126 2.17 0.14 11.34
C PHE A 126 1.71 -0.75 10.20
N TYR A 127 1.08 -0.17 9.20
CA TYR A 127 0.49 -0.94 8.11
C TYR A 127 0.98 -0.46 6.75
N LEU A 128 1.51 -1.38 5.95
CA LEU A 128 1.78 -1.11 4.53
C LEU A 128 0.48 -1.30 3.76
N ASP A 129 -0.27 -0.22 3.60
CA ASP A 129 -1.58 -0.21 2.94
C ASP A 129 -1.46 -0.46 1.43
N MET A 130 -0.43 0.10 0.80
CA MET A 130 -0.17 -0.08 -0.63
C MET A 130 1.32 -0.22 -0.90
N LEU A 131 1.68 -1.14 -1.80
CA LEU A 131 3.01 -1.24 -2.38
C LEU A 131 2.89 -1.57 -3.88
N ALA A 132 3.27 -0.62 -4.72
CA ALA A 132 3.27 -0.80 -6.17
C ALA A 132 4.70 -0.70 -6.70
N THR A 133 5.10 -1.65 -7.56
CA THR A 133 6.35 -1.54 -8.33
C THR A 133 6.02 -1.74 -9.80
N HIS A 134 6.39 -0.75 -10.62
CA HIS A 134 6.19 -0.79 -12.05
C HIS A 134 6.84 -2.06 -12.63
N PRO A 135 6.20 -2.77 -13.58
CA PRO A 135 6.73 -4.02 -14.14
C PRO A 135 8.21 -3.94 -14.58
N ASP A 136 8.59 -2.88 -15.30
CA ASP A 136 9.96 -2.63 -15.77
C ASP A 136 11.00 -2.38 -14.67
N TYR A 137 10.54 -2.18 -13.43
CA TYR A 137 11.37 -1.87 -12.26
C TYR A 137 11.38 -3.01 -11.23
N ARG A 138 10.72 -4.13 -11.50
CA ARG A 138 10.73 -5.30 -10.63
C ARG A 138 12.13 -5.91 -10.56
N ARG A 139 12.43 -6.55 -9.43
CA ARG A 139 13.74 -7.18 -9.14
C ARG A 139 14.95 -6.22 -9.21
N ARG A 140 14.72 -4.91 -9.07
CA ARG A 140 15.76 -3.87 -9.01
C ARG A 140 15.87 -3.20 -7.63
N GLY A 141 15.23 -3.76 -6.61
CA GLY A 141 15.30 -3.27 -5.22
C GLY A 141 14.30 -2.18 -4.85
N ALA A 142 13.53 -1.62 -5.80
CA ALA A 142 12.61 -0.50 -5.53
C ALA A 142 11.59 -0.80 -4.40
N GLY A 143 10.88 -1.93 -4.47
CA GLY A 143 9.96 -2.34 -3.40
C GLY A 143 10.66 -2.59 -2.05
N SER A 144 11.88 -3.12 -2.07
CA SER A 144 12.66 -3.38 -0.86
C SER A 144 13.06 -2.10 -0.14
N MET A 145 13.42 -1.04 -0.88
CA MET A 145 13.70 0.29 -0.30
C MET A 145 12.49 0.84 0.46
N LEU A 146 11.28 0.69 -0.10
CA LEU A 146 10.04 1.17 0.48
C LEU A 146 9.60 0.37 1.72
N ILE A 147 9.80 -0.95 1.70
CA ILE A 147 9.52 -1.82 2.85
C ILE A 147 10.50 -1.53 3.99
N GLN A 148 11.80 -1.44 3.66
CA GLN A 148 12.84 -1.19 4.66
C GLN A 148 12.59 0.11 5.41
N TRP A 149 12.23 1.19 4.70
CA TRP A 149 11.91 2.46 5.34
C TRP A 149 10.85 2.33 6.44
N GLY A 150 9.76 1.61 6.18
CA GLY A 150 8.69 1.43 7.16
C GLY A 150 9.10 0.52 8.32
N CYS A 151 9.90 -0.51 8.05
CA CYS A 151 10.46 -1.37 9.08
C CYS A 151 11.40 -0.60 10.01
N ASP A 152 12.28 0.24 9.47
CA ASP A 152 13.20 1.07 10.25
C ASP A 152 12.44 2.07 11.15
N VAL A 153 11.30 2.58 10.66
CA VAL A 153 10.40 3.44 11.45
C VAL A 153 9.72 2.64 12.55
N ALA A 154 9.22 1.43 12.26
CA ALA A 154 8.62 0.53 13.25
C ALA A 154 9.61 0.16 14.36
N ASP A 155 10.84 -0.23 14.00
CA ASP A 155 11.90 -0.60 14.93
C ASP A 155 12.28 0.56 15.86
N ARG A 156 12.43 1.77 15.31
CA ARG A 156 12.75 2.97 16.09
C ARG A 156 11.65 3.33 17.09
N GLU A 157 10.39 3.04 16.76
CA GLU A 157 9.24 3.37 17.61
C GLU A 157 8.76 2.22 18.50
N GLY A 158 9.42 1.06 18.45
CA GLY A 158 9.00 -0.14 19.16
C GLY A 158 7.62 -0.64 18.74
N SER A 159 7.24 -0.40 17.47
CA SER A 159 5.98 -0.83 16.88
C SER A 159 6.18 -2.10 16.07
N GLY A 160 5.13 -2.93 15.97
CA GLY A 160 5.09 -3.96 14.93
C GLY A 160 4.82 -3.38 13.53
N ALA A 161 4.91 -4.21 12.51
CA ALA A 161 4.44 -3.91 11.16
C ALA A 161 3.52 -5.03 10.63
N TYR A 162 2.51 -4.64 9.86
CA TYR A 162 1.50 -5.51 9.29
C TYR A 162 1.40 -5.31 7.77
N ILE A 163 1.15 -6.39 7.03
CA ILE A 163 0.96 -6.38 5.58
C ILE A 163 -0.04 -7.48 5.20
N ASP A 164 -0.97 -7.16 4.31
CA ASP A 164 -1.74 -8.16 3.58
C ASP A 164 -1.05 -8.44 2.24
N ALA A 165 -0.31 -9.55 2.19
CA ALA A 165 0.59 -9.88 1.09
C ALA A 165 -0.10 -10.75 0.05
N SER A 166 0.00 -10.37 -1.23
CA SER A 166 -0.26 -11.33 -2.31
C SER A 166 0.75 -12.47 -2.24
N LYS A 167 0.38 -13.65 -2.75
CA LYS A 167 1.30 -14.81 -2.85
C LYS A 167 2.62 -14.44 -3.55
N ALA A 168 2.56 -13.58 -4.57
CA ALA A 168 3.74 -13.11 -5.29
C ALA A 168 4.62 -12.16 -4.45
N GLY A 169 4.03 -11.40 -3.54
CA GLY A 169 4.73 -10.47 -2.66
C GLY A 169 5.30 -11.12 -1.39
N ALA A 170 4.68 -12.19 -0.88
CA ALA A 170 5.06 -12.82 0.39
C ALA A 170 6.57 -13.14 0.53
N PRO A 171 7.26 -13.69 -0.48
CA PRO A 171 8.70 -13.95 -0.38
C PRO A 171 9.56 -12.68 -0.24
N LEU A 172 9.10 -11.54 -0.75
CA LEU A 172 9.79 -10.27 -0.56
C LEU A 172 9.63 -9.80 0.89
N TYR A 173 8.41 -9.83 1.42
CA TYR A 173 8.15 -9.40 2.81
C TYR A 173 8.88 -10.30 3.82
N ALA A 174 8.95 -11.61 3.57
CA ALA A 174 9.69 -12.53 4.42
C ALA A 174 11.18 -12.17 4.59
N LYS A 175 11.81 -11.62 3.54
CA LYS A 175 13.21 -11.13 3.61
C LYS A 175 13.39 -9.92 4.53
N HIS A 176 12.30 -9.20 4.82
CA HIS A 176 12.28 -8.08 5.76
C HIS A 176 11.77 -8.48 7.15
N GLY A 177 11.65 -9.78 7.44
CA GLY A 177 11.28 -10.29 8.77
C GLY A 177 9.77 -10.43 9.00
N PHE A 178 8.95 -10.30 7.96
CA PHE A 178 7.52 -10.60 8.06
C PHE A 178 7.29 -12.11 8.06
N VAL A 179 6.40 -12.57 8.93
CA VAL A 179 5.98 -13.97 9.05
C VAL A 179 4.52 -14.10 8.65
N ASP A 180 4.18 -15.14 7.88
CA ASP A 180 2.80 -15.45 7.50
C ASP A 180 2.03 -16.04 8.69
N HIS A 181 0.85 -15.48 8.97
CA HIS A 181 -0.05 -15.92 10.04
C HIS A 181 -1.39 -16.45 9.53
N ASN A 182 -1.53 -16.67 8.22
CA ASN A 182 -2.71 -17.37 7.70
C ASN A 182 -2.77 -18.81 8.21
N ASN A 183 -3.99 -19.30 8.41
CA ASN A 183 -4.21 -20.72 8.61
C ASN A 183 -3.81 -21.47 7.32
N PRO A 184 -2.99 -22.53 7.37
CA PRO A 184 -2.66 -23.32 6.18
C PRO A 184 -3.87 -23.93 5.45
N ALA A 185 -5.02 -24.05 6.13
CA ALA A 185 -6.28 -24.47 5.54
C ALA A 185 -7.06 -23.32 4.86
N ASP A 186 -6.69 -22.06 5.11
CA ASP A 186 -7.25 -20.88 4.44
C ASP A 186 -6.72 -20.82 3.02
N LYS A 187 -7.62 -20.93 2.04
CA LYS A 187 -7.29 -20.82 0.60
C LYS A 187 -7.18 -19.37 0.14
N SER A 188 -7.18 -18.39 1.06
CA SER A 188 -7.03 -16.98 0.74
C SER A 188 -5.80 -16.74 -0.14
N GLU A 189 -5.98 -15.94 -1.19
CA GLU A 189 -4.89 -15.47 -2.05
C GLU A 189 -4.03 -14.38 -1.36
N ILE A 190 -4.42 -13.96 -0.15
CA ILE A 190 -3.81 -12.87 0.61
C ILE A 190 -3.34 -13.42 1.96
N ALA A 191 -2.02 -13.39 2.17
CA ALA A 191 -1.35 -13.75 3.40
C ALA A 191 -1.32 -12.57 4.38
N SER A 192 -1.92 -12.72 5.55
CA SER A 192 -1.79 -11.76 6.64
C SER A 192 -0.44 -11.94 7.31
N MET A 193 0.51 -11.02 7.05
CA MET A 193 1.88 -11.12 7.51
C MET A 193 2.22 -10.09 8.58
N MET A 194 2.98 -10.51 9.60
CA MET A 194 3.32 -9.71 10.78
C MET A 194 4.83 -9.67 10.99
N ARG A 195 5.35 -8.52 11.43
CA ARG A 195 6.72 -8.33 11.92
C ARG A 195 6.68 -7.66 13.29
N ASN A 196 7.32 -8.27 14.29
CA ASN A 196 7.45 -7.67 15.63
C ASN A 196 8.73 -6.87 15.76
#